data_AF-A0ABD7JR85-F1
#
_entry.id   AF-A0ABD7JR85-F1
#
_cell.length_a   1.000
_cell.length_b   1.000
_cell.length_c   1.000
_cell.angle_alpha   90.00
_cell.angle_beta   90.00
_cell.angle_gamma   90.00
#
_symmetry.space_group_name_H-M   'P 1'
#
loop_
_entity.id
_entity.type
_entity.pdbx_description
1 polymer ?
#
loop_
_entity_poly.entity_id
_entity_poly.type
_entity_poly.pdbx_seq_one_letter_code
_entity_poly.pdbx_strand_id
1 'polypeptide(L)' 'ALDPRDLMGNFVAATFQHPYLGPRGDASDTTTVYLVTRGRGLADALLPSSISQIDPKGGRRGADR' A
#
# COMPACT_ATOMS: atom_id res chain seq x y z
N ALA A 1 11.18 12.51 3.26
CA ALA A 1 11.28 11.47 4.31
C ALA A 1 10.12 10.50 4.11
N LEU A 2 10.30 9.23 4.45
CA LEU A 2 9.23 8.24 4.40
C LEU A 2 8.37 8.40 5.66
N ASP A 3 7.21 9.03 5.52
CA ASP A 3 6.29 9.28 6.62
C ASP A 3 5.17 8.23 6.61
N PRO A 4 5.03 7.40 7.66
CA PRO A 4 3.95 6.40 7.73
C PRO A 4 2.54 7.01 7.71
N ARG A 5 2.41 8.31 8.03
CA ARG A 5 1.12 9.03 8.05
C ARG A 5 0.59 9.33 6.64
N ASP A 6 1.46 9.25 5.63
CA ASP A 6 1.05 9.39 4.22
C ASP A 6 0.39 8.11 3.68
N LEU A 7 0.43 7.01 4.43
CA LEU A 7 -0.17 5.74 4.04
C LEU A 7 -1.68 5.74 4.30
N MET A 8 -2.46 5.52 3.24
CA MET A 8 -3.92 5.45 3.34
C MET A 8 -4.38 4.05 3.72
N GLY A 9 -5.13 3.96 4.81
CA GLY A 9 -5.72 2.72 5.28
C GLY A 9 -6.09 2.81 6.75
N ASN A 10 -6.74 1.75 7.24
CA ASN A 10 -7.10 1.63 8.64
C ASN A 10 -6.10 0.71 9.33
N PHE A 11 -4.99 1.33 9.72
CA PHE A 11 -3.88 0.72 10.42
C PHE A 11 -3.86 1.15 11.89
N VAL A 12 -3.51 0.22 12.77
CA VAL A 12 -3.24 0.50 14.18
C VAL A 12 -1.87 1.17 14.32
N ALA A 13 -0.90 0.72 13.52
CA ALA A 13 0.46 1.25 13.47
C ALA A 13 1.07 1.00 12.09
N ALA A 14 2.01 1.87 11.71
CA ALA A 14 2.81 1.74 10.51
C ALA A 14 4.22 2.29 10.75
N THR A 15 5.24 1.61 10.21
CA THR A 15 6.63 2.11 10.22
C THR A 15 7.40 1.62 9.01
N PHE A 16 8.40 2.40 8.60
CA PHE A 16 9.42 1.99 7.63
C PHE A 16 10.64 1.43 8.35
N GLN A 17 11.36 0.52 7.70
CA GLN A 17 12.63 -0.02 8.20
C GLN A 17 13.70 1.08 8.31
N HIS A 18 13.68 2.05 7.40
CA HIS A 18 14.49 3.25 7.45
C HIS A 18 13.70 4.47 6.95
N PRO A 19 14.03 5.70 7.40
CA PRO A 19 13.18 6.88 7.18
C PRO A 19 13.41 7.59 5.82
N TYR A 20 14.29 7.07 4.96
CA TYR A 20 14.61 7.68 3.67
C TYR A 20 15.15 6.64 2.67
N LEU A 21 14.92 6.86 1.37
CA LEU A 21 15.55 6.04 0.33
C LEU A 21 16.92 6.61 -0.04
N GLY A 22 17.90 5.73 -0.15
CA GLY A 22 19.23 6.05 -0.67
C GLY A 22 19.30 6.06 -2.20
N PRO A 23 20.49 6.31 -2.76
CA PRO A 23 20.74 6.20 -4.19
C PRO A 23 20.51 4.77 -4.71
N ARG A 24 20.07 4.61 -5.96
CA ARG A 24 19.90 3.29 -6.60
C ARG A 24 21.17 2.44 -6.50
N GLY A 25 21.03 1.18 -6.09
CA GLY A 25 22.11 0.23 -5.87
C GLY A 25 22.68 0.23 -4.44
N ASP A 26 22.28 1.17 -3.59
CA ASP A 26 22.60 1.15 -2.16
C ASP A 26 21.64 0.24 -1.39
N ALA A 27 22.07 -0.30 -0.24
CA ALA A 27 21.20 -1.13 0.60
C ALA A 27 19.95 -0.40 1.11
N SER A 28 19.98 0.94 1.17
CA SER A 28 18.85 1.80 1.54
C SER A 28 18.00 2.26 0.35
N ASP A 29 18.32 1.83 -0.89
CA ASP A 29 17.52 2.19 -2.08
C ASP A 29 16.11 1.60 -2.07
N THR A 30 15.89 0.61 -1.21
CA THR A 30 14.65 -0.12 -1.00
C THR A 30 14.35 -0.17 0.49
N THR A 31 13.08 -0.01 0.87
CA THR A 31 12.62 -0.18 2.25
C THR A 31 11.49 -1.20 2.31
N THR A 32 11.33 -1.81 3.49
CA THR A 32 10.10 -2.52 3.85
C THR A 32 9.20 -1.62 4.69
N VAL A 33 7.89 -1.76 4.53
CA VAL A 33 6.88 -1.15 5.41
C VAL A 33 6.21 -2.24 6.25
N TYR A 34 6.08 -1.99 7.54
CA TYR A 34 5.36 -2.86 8.47
C TYR A 34 4.02 -2.22 8.79
N LEU A 35 2.93 -2.96 8.59
CA LEU A 35 1.56 -2.50 8.82
C LEU A 35 0.87 -3.42 9.82
N VAL A 36 0.27 -2.85 10.85
CA VAL A 36 -0.51 -3.59 11.84
C VAL A 36 -1.99 -3.27 11.62
N THR A 37 -2.80 -4.28 11.34
CA THR A 37 -4.25 -4.17 11.21
C THR A 37 -4.94 -4.82 12.40
N ARG A 38 -6.17 -4.39 12.71
CA ARG A 38 -6.99 -5.00 13.75
C ARG A 38 -8.12 -5.79 13.12
N GLY A 39 -8.15 -7.10 13.37
CA GLY A 39 -9.31 -7.95 13.08
C GLY A 39 -9.67 -8.12 11.60
N ARG A 40 -8.77 -7.78 10.66
CA ARG A 40 -8.95 -7.94 9.22
C ARG A 40 -7.63 -8.12 8.48
N GLY A 41 -7.69 -8.68 7.27
CA GLY A 41 -6.53 -8.78 6.38
C GLY A 41 -6.08 -7.42 5.84
N LEU A 42 -4.89 -7.38 5.25
CA LEU A 42 -4.32 -6.15 4.68
C LEU A 42 -5.20 -5.58 3.56
N ALA A 43 -5.75 -6.43 2.69
CA ALA A 43 -6.62 -6.01 1.58
C ALA A 43 -7.84 -5.21 2.07
N ASP A 44 -8.47 -5.64 3.16
CA ASP A 44 -9.64 -4.96 3.76
C ASP A 44 -9.26 -3.70 4.56
N ALA A 45 -7.98 -3.55 4.88
CA ALA A 45 -7.46 -2.41 5.64
C ALA A 45 -6.99 -1.26 4.74
N LEU A 46 -6.70 -1.53 3.46
CA LEU A 46 -6.32 -0.51 2.48
C LEU A 46 -7.55 0.29 2.02
N LEU A 47 -7.39 1.60 1.80
CA LEU A 47 -8.46 2.50 1.35
C LEU A 47 -8.07 3.23 0.05
N PRO A 48 -9.01 3.40 -0.91
CA PRO A 48 -10.35 2.83 -0.95
C PRO A 48 -10.27 1.37 -1.42
N SER A 49 -10.93 0.47 -0.71
CA SER A 49 -11.17 -0.92 -1.11
C SER A 49 -11.93 -1.05 -2.45
N SER A 50 -12.32 0.08 -3.07
CA SER A 50 -12.97 0.20 -4.39
C SER A 50 -12.05 0.69 -5.52
N ILE A 51 -10.75 0.94 -5.29
CA ILE A 51 -9.82 1.06 -6.43
C ILE A 51 -9.55 -0.38 -6.86
N SER A 52 -10.40 -0.88 -7.76
CA SER A 52 -10.02 -1.95 -8.68
C SER A 52 -8.56 -1.68 -9.06
N GLN A 53 -7.68 -2.66 -8.85
CA GLN A 53 -6.37 -2.64 -9.48
C GLN A 53 -6.59 -2.17 -10.91
N ILE A 54 -6.10 -0.97 -11.24
CA ILE A 54 -6.21 -0.45 -12.60
C ILE A 54 -5.36 -1.42 -13.42
N ASP A 55 -6.00 -2.37 -14.07
CA ASP A 55 -5.37 -3.15 -15.13
C ASP A 55 -4.98 -2.13 -16.21
N PRO A 56 -3.69 -2.00 -16.58
CA PRO A 56 -3.28 -1.13 -17.67
C PRO A 56 -3.92 -1.50 -19.01
N LYS A 57 -4.62 -2.63 -19.11
CA LYS A 57 -5.52 -2.96 -20.22
C LYS A 57 -6.99 -2.82 -19.82
N GLY A 58 -7.50 -1.59 -19.94
CA GLY A 58 -8.92 -1.29 -19.71
C GLY A 58 -9.88 -2.20 -20.46
N GLY A 59 -10.65 -3.00 -19.73
CA GLY A 59 -11.69 -3.87 -20.28
C GLY A 59 -12.91 -3.92 -19.37
N ARG A 60 -13.84 -2.97 -19.53
CA ARG A 60 -15.20 -3.10 -18.99
C ARG A 60 -15.94 -4.16 -19.81
N ARG A 61 -16.45 -5.22 -19.17
CA ARG A 61 -17.64 -5.92 -19.68
C ARG A 61 -18.69 -6.02 -18.57
N GLY A 62 -19.85 -5.45 -18.88
CA GLY A 62 -21.00 -5.32 -18.01
C GLY A 62 -21.63 -6.65 -17.66
N ALA A 63 -22.36 -6.62 -16.54
CA ALA A 63 -23.26 -7.67 -16.09
C ALA A 63 -24.48 -7.75 -17.02
N ASP A 64 -24.57 -8.87 -17.73
CA ASP A 64 -25.79 -9.68 -17.94
C ASP A 64 -25.66 -10.76 -16.84
N ARG A 65 -26.62 -11.06 -15.95
CA ARG A 65 -28.09 -10.99 -15.90
C ARG A 65 -28.54 -10.80 -14.45
#